data_AF-A0A2X3J4H5-F1
#
_entry.id   AF-A0A2X3J4H5-F1
#
_cell.length_a   1.000
_cell.length_b   1.000
_cell.length_c   1.000
_cell.angle_alpha   90.00
_cell.angle_beta   90.00
_cell.angle_gamma   90.00
#
_symmetry.space_group_name_H-M   'P 1'
#
loop_
_entity.id
_entity.type
_entity.pdbx_description
1 polymer ?
#
loop_
_entity_poly.entity_id
_entity_poly.type
_entity_poly.pdbx_seq_one_letter_code
_entity_poly.pdbx_strand_id
1 'polypeptide(L)'
;MFLEQRTCSKPQLANSVKRVVCLSTDKAVYPINAMGISKAMMEKVIVAKSRNVDPNNTVICATRYGNVMASRGSVIPLFVDLIREGKSLTITDPNMTRFMMTLEDAVDLVLYAFTHGNNGDIFVQKAPAATIETLAIALKDLLNVPEHQVNVIGTRHGEKLYEALAEPRGNGGCCRYG
;
A
#
# COMPACT_ATOMS: atom_id res chain seq x y z
N MET A 1 16.09 -1.23 0.93
CA MET A 1 14.84 -1.71 0.31
C MET A 1 14.99 -2.02 -1.19
N PHE A 2 15.46 -1.12 -2.06
CA PHE A 2 15.65 -1.41 -3.51
C PHE A 2 16.68 -2.52 -3.79
N LEU A 3 17.64 -2.73 -2.89
CA LEU A 3 18.67 -3.77 -3.00
C LEU A 3 18.15 -5.19 -2.69
N GLU A 4 17.21 -5.36 -1.74
CA GLU A 4 16.61 -6.68 -1.44
C GLU A 4 15.76 -7.20 -2.60
N GLN A 5 15.10 -6.30 -3.33
CA GLN A 5 14.23 -6.69 -4.43
C GLN A 5 15.01 -7.04 -5.70
N ARG A 6 16.27 -6.60 -5.83
CA ARG A 6 17.18 -7.14 -6.86
C ARG A 6 17.49 -8.62 -6.63
N THR A 7 17.52 -9.06 -5.37
CA THR A 7 17.70 -10.47 -5.00
C THR A 7 16.45 -11.28 -5.33
N CYS A 8 15.25 -10.69 -5.21
CA CYS A 8 14.01 -11.34 -5.63
C CYS A 8 13.82 -11.34 -7.16
N SER A 9 14.29 -10.29 -7.86
CA SER A 9 14.26 -10.20 -9.34
C SER A 9 15.38 -10.96 -10.04
N LYS A 10 16.40 -11.36 -9.28
CA LYS A 10 17.31 -12.44 -9.64
C LYS A 10 16.80 -13.69 -8.93
N PRO A 11 15.75 -14.37 -9.44
CA PRO A 11 15.70 -15.80 -9.19
C PRO A 11 17.00 -16.30 -9.80
N GLN A 12 18.02 -16.51 -8.95
CA GLN A 12 19.18 -17.26 -9.35
C GLN A 12 18.58 -18.50 -10.01
N LEU A 13 18.96 -18.76 -11.26
CA LEU A 13 18.63 -19.96 -12.02
C LEU A 13 19.05 -21.27 -11.28
N ALA A 14 19.44 -21.19 -10.02
CA ALA A 14 19.86 -22.26 -9.13
C ALA A 14 18.71 -22.91 -8.35
N ASN A 15 17.60 -22.19 -8.08
CA ASN A 15 16.44 -22.77 -7.37
C ASN A 15 15.17 -22.51 -8.19
N SER A 16 14.50 -23.57 -8.65
CA SER A 16 13.31 -23.55 -9.52
C SER A 16 12.07 -22.95 -8.85
N VAL A 17 12.05 -21.63 -8.63
CA VAL A 17 10.91 -20.91 -8.06
C VAL A 17 9.81 -20.80 -9.11
N LYS A 18 8.64 -21.38 -8.81
CA LYS A 18 7.50 -21.40 -9.74
C LYS A 18 6.76 -20.06 -9.82
N ARG A 19 6.64 -19.34 -8.70
CA ARG A 19 5.84 -18.11 -8.62
C ARG A 19 6.47 -17.09 -7.67
N VAL A 20 6.51 -15.83 -8.11
CA VAL A 20 7.02 -14.70 -7.35
C VAL A 20 5.95 -13.59 -7.36
N VAL A 21 5.53 -13.18 -6.17
CA VAL A 21 4.58 -12.06 -5.98
C VAL A 21 5.31 -10.92 -5.29
N CYS A 22 5.42 -9.78 -5.97
CA CYS A 22 6.10 -8.60 -5.43
C CYS A 22 5.11 -7.60 -4.84
N LEU A 23 5.37 -7.13 -3.63
CA LEU A 23 4.51 -6.19 -2.93
C LEU A 23 4.92 -4.74 -3.24
N SER A 24 3.98 -3.98 -3.79
CA SER A 24 4.06 -2.56 -4.06
C SER A 24 3.06 -1.76 -3.22
N THR A 25 3.06 -0.43 -3.36
CA THR A 25 2.23 0.51 -2.60
C THR A 25 1.57 1.50 -3.55
N ASP A 26 0.41 2.00 -3.16
CA ASP A 26 -0.25 3.19 -3.73
C ASP A 26 0.72 4.36 -3.98
N LYS A 27 1.77 4.53 -3.15
CA LYS A 27 2.78 5.59 -3.28
C LYS A 27 3.69 5.43 -4.50
N ALA A 28 3.66 4.27 -5.16
CA ALA A 28 4.30 4.06 -6.47
C ALA A 28 3.56 4.80 -7.60
N VAL A 29 2.30 5.16 -7.40
CA VAL A 29 1.49 5.92 -8.37
C VAL A 29 1.76 7.41 -8.16
N TYR A 30 2.21 8.10 -9.22
CA TYR A 30 2.67 9.50 -9.16
C TYR A 30 3.63 9.77 -7.98
N PRO A 31 4.80 9.12 -7.93
CA PRO A 31 5.64 9.14 -6.75
C PRO A 31 6.26 10.53 -6.52
N ILE A 32 6.08 11.08 -5.32
CA ILE A 32 6.67 12.37 -4.91
C ILE A 32 7.83 12.20 -3.92
N ASN A 33 7.96 11.02 -3.32
CA ASN A 33 8.97 10.71 -2.32
C ASN A 33 9.87 9.56 -2.78
N ALA A 34 11.08 9.48 -2.22
CA ALA A 34 12.08 8.48 -2.61
C ALA A 34 11.58 7.04 -2.47
N MET A 35 10.72 6.76 -1.47
CA MET A 35 10.12 5.44 -1.27
C MET A 35 9.19 5.08 -2.44
N GLY A 36 8.28 5.98 -2.81
CA GLY A 36 7.39 5.83 -3.96
C GLY A 36 8.16 5.64 -5.27
N ILE A 37 9.21 6.43 -5.49
CA ILE A 37 10.07 6.30 -6.68
C ILE A 37 10.71 4.90 -6.71
N SER A 38 11.22 4.43 -5.58
CA SER A 38 11.83 3.10 -5.48
C SER A 38 10.80 1.98 -5.76
N LYS A 39 9.54 2.14 -5.35
CA LYS A 39 8.50 1.14 -5.62
C LYS A 39 7.99 1.20 -7.06
N ALA A 40 7.85 2.39 -7.64
CA ALA A 40 7.53 2.55 -9.05
C ALA A 40 8.60 1.94 -9.97
N MET A 41 9.88 2.13 -9.63
CA MET A 41 10.98 1.53 -10.35
C MET A 41 11.03 0.00 -10.19
N MET A 42 10.70 -0.52 -9.00
CA MET A 42 10.56 -1.97 -8.77
C MET A 42 9.50 -2.56 -9.71
N GLU A 43 8.30 -1.96 -9.80
CA GLU A 43 7.24 -2.45 -10.69
C GLU A 43 7.70 -2.52 -12.15
N LYS A 44 8.40 -1.49 -12.64
CA LYS A 44 8.96 -1.48 -14.00
C LYS A 44 9.97 -2.61 -14.22
N VAL A 45 10.84 -2.86 -13.24
CA VAL A 45 11.83 -3.97 -13.31
C VAL A 45 11.14 -5.33 -13.35
N ILE A 46 10.11 -5.53 -12.53
CA ILE A 46 9.34 -6.79 -12.51
C ILE A 46 8.65 -7.03 -13.84
N VAL A 47 7.96 -6.03 -14.38
CA VAL A 47 7.27 -6.13 -15.67
C VAL A 47 8.26 -6.34 -16.82
N ALA A 48 9.45 -5.73 -16.77
CA ALA A 48 10.50 -5.98 -17.76
C ALA A 48 11.07 -7.41 -17.64
N LYS A 49 11.23 -7.92 -16.40
CA LYS A 49 11.76 -9.26 -16.16
C LYS A 49 10.77 -10.35 -16.55
N SER A 50 9.48 -10.17 -16.28
CA SER A 50 8.44 -11.14 -16.60
C SER A 50 8.32 -11.42 -18.11
N ARG A 51 8.75 -10.49 -18.97
CA ARG A 51 8.84 -10.67 -20.42
C ARG A 51 9.99 -11.58 -20.88
N ASN A 52 11.01 -11.74 -20.04
CA ASN A 52 12.24 -12.48 -20.36
C ASN A 52 12.29 -13.86 -19.67
N VAL A 53 11.19 -14.29 -19.06
CA VAL A 53 11.10 -15.54 -18.30
C VAL A 53 10.10 -16.45 -18.99
N ASP A 54 10.44 -17.75 -19.07
CA ASP A 54 9.53 -18.75 -19.61
C ASP A 54 8.27 -18.84 -18.72
N PRO A 55 7.07 -18.54 -19.27
CA PRO A 55 5.81 -18.61 -18.52
C PRO A 55 5.52 -19.98 -17.91
N ASN A 56 6.07 -21.06 -18.49
CA ASN A 56 5.87 -22.43 -18.01
C ASN A 56 6.75 -22.77 -16.80
N ASN A 57 7.82 -22.00 -16.56
CA ASN A 57 8.78 -22.25 -15.49
C ASN A 57 8.57 -21.32 -14.29
N THR A 58 8.40 -20.02 -14.56
CA THR A 58 8.24 -19.02 -13.49
C THR A 58 7.24 -17.94 -13.88
N VAL A 59 6.31 -17.69 -12.95
CA VAL A 59 5.36 -16.58 -13.03
C VAL A 59 5.78 -15.47 -12.08
N ILE A 60 5.87 -14.25 -12.58
CA ILE A 60 6.22 -13.05 -11.82
C ILE A 60 5.09 -12.04 -11.96
N CYS A 61 4.44 -11.70 -10.84
CA CYS A 61 3.41 -10.69 -10.75
C CYS A 61 3.66 -9.75 -9.56
N ALA A 62 2.91 -8.66 -9.50
CA ALA A 62 2.96 -7.73 -8.38
C ALA A 62 1.56 -7.44 -7.84
N THR A 63 1.49 -7.06 -6.56
CA THR A 63 0.30 -6.50 -5.94
C THR A 63 0.57 -5.06 -5.54
N ARG A 64 -0.44 -4.21 -5.60
CA ARG A 64 -0.38 -2.84 -5.12
C ARG A 64 -1.59 -2.57 -4.24
N TYR A 65 -1.32 -2.20 -3.00
CA TYR A 65 -2.34 -1.84 -2.03
C TYR A 65 -1.95 -0.58 -1.27
N GLY A 66 -2.95 0.05 -0.65
CA GLY A 66 -2.79 1.24 0.16
C GLY A 66 -2.37 0.94 1.59
N ASN A 67 -2.72 1.82 2.50
CA ASN A 67 -2.39 1.65 3.91
C ASN A 67 -3.18 0.48 4.53
N VAL A 68 -2.47 -0.39 5.23
CA VAL A 68 -3.08 -1.47 6.02
C VAL A 68 -3.43 -0.95 7.41
N MET A 69 -4.68 -1.12 7.81
CA MET A 69 -5.18 -0.74 9.12
C MET A 69 -4.41 -1.44 10.25
N ALA A 70 -4.19 -0.73 11.36
CA ALA A 70 -3.49 -1.21 12.54
C ALA A 70 -2.06 -1.74 12.30
N SER A 71 -1.43 -1.38 11.17
CA SER A 71 -0.03 -1.70 10.91
C SER A 71 0.91 -0.92 11.84
N ARG A 72 2.10 -1.47 12.11
CA ARG A 72 3.11 -0.82 12.96
C ARG A 72 3.48 0.56 12.43
N GLY A 73 3.35 1.58 13.28
CA GLY A 73 3.64 2.98 12.93
C GLY A 73 2.55 3.67 12.11
N SER A 74 1.35 3.08 11.97
CA SER A 74 0.20 3.74 11.37
C SER A 74 -0.51 4.68 12.35
N VAL A 75 -1.43 5.49 11.83
CA VAL A 75 -2.18 6.50 12.62
C VAL A 75 -3.10 5.87 13.67
N ILE A 76 -3.61 4.66 13.43
CA ILE A 76 -4.56 4.00 14.34
C ILE A 76 -3.90 3.62 15.67
N PRO A 77 -2.78 2.85 15.71
CA PRO A 77 -2.08 2.58 16.96
C PRO A 77 -1.60 3.86 17.64
N LEU A 78 -1.10 4.84 16.87
CA LEU A 78 -0.68 6.13 17.42
C LEU A 78 -1.83 6.83 18.17
N PHE A 79 -3.02 6.88 17.58
CA PHE A 79 -4.18 7.50 18.21
C PHE A 79 -4.65 6.73 19.44
N VAL A 80 -4.65 5.41 19.39
CA VAL A 80 -4.98 4.56 20.54
C VAL A 80 -3.98 4.79 21.68
N ASP A 81 -2.69 4.86 21.39
CA ASP A 81 -1.65 5.11 22.39
C ASP A 81 -1.77 6.52 22.98
N LEU A 82 -2.00 7.56 22.15
CA LEU A 82 -2.23 8.92 22.62
C LEU A 82 -3.45 9.02 23.54
N ILE A 83 -4.57 8.37 23.18
CA ILE A 83 -5.77 8.32 24.01
C ILE A 83 -5.49 7.63 25.34
N ARG A 84 -4.81 6.48 25.33
CA ARG A 84 -4.44 5.73 26.54
C ARG A 84 -3.49 6.53 27.45
N GLU A 85 -2.61 7.33 26.87
CA GLU A 85 -1.70 8.22 27.60
C GLU A 85 -2.37 9.53 28.05
N GLY A 86 -3.64 9.78 27.69
CA GLY A 86 -4.35 11.02 27.99
C GLY A 86 -3.82 12.24 27.21
N LYS A 87 -3.07 12.01 26.12
CA LYS A 87 -2.52 13.06 25.25
C LYS A 87 -3.48 13.41 24.13
N SER A 88 -3.57 14.68 23.77
CA SER A 88 -4.41 15.14 22.66
C SER A 88 -4.02 14.46 21.34
N LEU A 89 -5.02 14.08 20.53
CA LEU A 89 -4.78 13.56 19.18
C LEU A 89 -4.17 14.64 18.30
N THR A 90 -3.22 14.28 17.44
CA THR A 90 -2.60 15.22 16.49
C THR A 90 -3.02 14.88 15.07
N ILE A 91 -3.78 15.77 14.43
CA ILE A 91 -4.24 15.63 13.05
C ILE A 91 -3.54 16.68 12.19
N THR A 92 -3.01 16.28 11.04
CA THR A 92 -2.39 17.21 10.08
C THR A 92 -3.46 17.95 9.28
N ASP A 93 -4.29 17.20 8.55
CA ASP A 93 -5.45 17.72 7.81
C ASP A 93 -6.66 16.80 8.02
N PRO A 94 -7.78 17.31 8.59
CA PRO A 94 -9.01 16.52 8.80
C PRO A 94 -9.60 15.94 7.52
N ASN A 95 -9.49 16.65 6.39
CA ASN A 95 -10.09 16.28 5.11
C ASN A 95 -9.23 15.29 4.32
N MET A 96 -8.04 14.98 4.81
CA MET A 96 -7.15 14.03 4.18
C MET A 96 -7.80 12.65 4.15
N THR A 97 -7.85 12.04 2.97
CA THR A 97 -8.42 10.71 2.78
C THR A 97 -7.31 9.66 2.72
N ARG A 98 -7.60 8.50 3.32
CA ARG A 98 -6.72 7.33 3.27
C ARG A 98 -7.54 6.11 2.90
N PHE A 99 -7.00 5.30 2.00
CA PHE A 99 -7.54 3.98 1.74
C PHE A 99 -7.32 3.10 2.97
N MET A 100 -8.41 2.50 3.44
CA MET A 100 -8.39 1.60 4.59
C MET A 100 -8.56 0.18 4.09
N MET A 101 -7.50 -0.58 4.17
CA MET A 101 -7.48 -2.00 3.86
C MET A 101 -7.21 -2.79 5.15
N THR A 102 -7.95 -3.86 5.39
CA THR A 102 -7.62 -4.75 6.52
C THR A 102 -6.35 -5.55 6.23
N LEU A 103 -5.72 -6.13 7.24
CA LEU A 103 -4.62 -7.06 7.01
C LEU A 103 -5.08 -8.30 6.24
N GLU A 104 -6.30 -8.75 6.50
CA GLU A 104 -6.93 -9.89 5.82
C GLU A 104 -7.09 -9.61 4.33
N ASP A 105 -7.63 -8.45 3.96
CA ASP A 105 -7.74 -8.02 2.56
C ASP A 105 -6.38 -8.01 1.84
N ALA A 106 -5.34 -7.49 2.50
CA ALA A 106 -4.00 -7.46 1.93
C ALA A 106 -3.43 -8.87 1.71
N VAL A 107 -3.69 -9.81 2.63
CA VAL A 107 -3.32 -11.22 2.48
C VAL A 107 -4.10 -11.87 1.34
N ASP A 108 -5.41 -11.62 1.27
CA ASP A 108 -6.29 -12.15 0.23
C ASP A 108 -5.87 -11.67 -1.16
N LEU A 109 -5.49 -10.39 -1.30
CA LEU A 109 -4.94 -9.85 -2.54
C LEU A 109 -3.66 -10.57 -2.97
N VAL A 110 -2.77 -10.87 -2.01
CA VAL A 110 -1.53 -11.60 -2.29
C VAL A 110 -1.82 -13.04 -2.69
N LEU A 111 -2.75 -13.72 -2.00
CA LEU A 111 -3.19 -15.07 -2.35
C LEU A 111 -3.88 -15.12 -3.72
N TYR A 112 -4.68 -14.11 -4.03
CA TYR A 112 -5.33 -13.97 -5.33
C TYR A 112 -4.30 -13.78 -6.45
N ALA A 113 -3.34 -12.88 -6.29
CA ALA A 113 -2.24 -12.70 -7.24
C ALA A 113 -1.37 -13.96 -7.36
N PHE A 114 -1.16 -14.68 -6.25
CA PHE A 114 -0.43 -15.93 -6.24
C PHE A 114 -1.16 -17.02 -7.02
N THR A 115 -2.49 -17.08 -7.00
CA THR A 115 -3.26 -18.13 -7.69
C THR A 115 -3.62 -17.77 -9.13
N HIS A 116 -3.98 -16.51 -9.40
CA HIS A 116 -4.53 -16.05 -10.68
C HIS A 116 -3.55 -15.20 -11.50
N GLY A 117 -2.38 -14.86 -10.95
CA GLY A 117 -1.41 -13.99 -11.62
C GLY A 117 -0.80 -14.61 -12.86
N ASN A 118 -0.59 -13.77 -13.88
CA ASN A 118 0.24 -14.05 -15.04
C ASN A 118 1.47 -13.13 -15.05
N ASN A 119 2.42 -13.44 -15.93
CA ASN A 119 3.66 -12.68 -16.05
C ASN A 119 3.39 -11.20 -16.36
N GLY A 120 3.79 -10.32 -15.45
CA GLY A 120 3.65 -8.86 -15.58
C GLY A 120 2.30 -8.29 -15.13
N ASP A 121 1.40 -9.10 -14.57
CA ASP A 121 0.16 -8.59 -13.97
C ASP A 121 0.48 -7.78 -12.70
N ILE A 122 -0.20 -6.64 -12.55
CA ILE A 122 -0.23 -5.86 -11.31
C ILE A 122 -1.65 -5.87 -10.77
N PHE A 123 -1.86 -6.52 -9.63
CA PHE A 123 -3.16 -6.60 -8.99
C PHE A 123 -3.38 -5.45 -8.02
N VAL A 124 -4.57 -4.84 -8.10
CA VAL A 124 -4.99 -3.75 -7.22
C VAL A 124 -6.35 -4.10 -6.65
N GLN A 125 -6.48 -4.05 -5.33
CA GLN A 125 -7.77 -4.22 -4.67
C GLN A 125 -8.39 -2.84 -4.41
N LYS A 126 -9.69 -2.72 -4.65
CA LYS A 126 -10.44 -1.52 -4.30
C LYS A 126 -10.64 -1.50 -2.80
N ALA A 127 -10.15 -0.46 -2.15
CA ALA A 127 -10.39 -0.22 -0.74
C ALA A 127 -11.33 0.98 -0.55
N PRO A 128 -12.19 0.98 0.47
CA PRO A 128 -12.91 2.18 0.88
C PRO A 128 -11.92 3.23 1.38
N ALA A 129 -12.25 4.50 1.18
CA ALA A 129 -11.51 5.62 1.73
C ALA A 129 -12.30 6.27 2.86
N ALA A 130 -11.61 6.68 3.91
CA ALA A 130 -12.18 7.47 5.00
C ALA A 130 -11.28 8.69 5.27
N THR A 131 -11.87 9.75 5.80
CA THR A 131 -11.12 10.92 6.25
C THR A 131 -10.45 10.65 7.59
N ILE A 132 -9.35 11.35 7.88
CA ILE A 132 -8.69 11.25 9.19
C ILE A 132 -9.61 11.74 10.31
N GLU A 133 -10.49 12.71 10.03
CA GLU A 133 -11.52 13.15 10.96
C GLU A 133 -12.49 12.03 11.33
N THR A 134 -13.08 11.36 10.33
CA THR A 134 -14.00 10.23 10.56
C THR A 134 -13.31 9.12 11.34
N LEU A 135 -12.03 8.85 11.06
CA LEU A 135 -11.24 7.87 11.81
C LEU A 135 -11.05 8.26 13.28
N ALA A 136 -10.74 9.53 13.54
CA ALA A 136 -10.54 10.02 14.90
C ALA A 136 -11.83 9.97 15.72
N ILE A 137 -12.97 10.35 15.12
CA ILE A 137 -14.29 10.25 15.75
C ILE A 137 -14.63 8.79 16.06
N ALA A 138 -14.50 7.89 15.08
CA ALA A 138 -14.78 6.47 15.26
C ALA A 138 -13.92 5.84 16.37
N LEU A 139 -12.64 6.22 16.49
CA LEU A 139 -11.76 5.73 17.56
C LEU A 139 -12.15 6.28 18.94
N LYS A 140 -12.55 7.55 19.02
CA LYS A 140 -13.03 8.16 20.27
C LYS A 140 -14.29 7.47 20.77
N ASP A 141 -15.24 7.20 19.88
CA ASP A 141 -16.47 6.49 20.20
C ASP A 141 -16.19 5.05 20.64
N LEU A 142 -15.33 4.34 19.92
CA LEU A 142 -14.96 2.95 20.24
C LEU A 142 -14.26 2.82 21.60
N LEU A 143 -13.49 3.84 22.01
CA LEU A 143 -12.79 3.88 23.30
C LEU A 143 -13.60 4.59 24.42
N ASN A 144 -14.85 4.97 24.16
CA ASN A 144 -15.73 5.70 25.10
C ASN A 144 -15.14 7.02 25.63
N VAL A 145 -14.45 7.77 24.77
CA VAL A 145 -13.84 9.08 25.09
C VAL A 145 -14.28 10.19 24.11
N PRO A 146 -15.58 10.49 24.01
CA PRO A 146 -16.12 11.43 23.00
C PRO A 146 -15.59 12.86 23.16
N GLU A 147 -15.17 13.27 24.36
CA GLU A 147 -14.64 14.60 24.65
C GLU A 147 -13.11 14.71 24.51
N HIS A 148 -12.42 13.65 24.06
CA HIS A 148 -10.96 13.66 23.93
C HIS A 148 -10.47 14.75 22.97
N GLN A 149 -9.46 15.52 23.38
CA GLN A 149 -8.98 16.67 22.63
C GLN A 149 -8.30 16.25 21.32
N VAL A 150 -8.58 17.02 20.26
CA VAL A 150 -7.99 16.85 18.93
C VAL A 150 -7.34 18.17 18.51
N ASN A 151 -6.04 18.14 18.28
CA ASN A 151 -5.24 19.30 17.86
C ASN A 151 -4.91 19.18 16.38
N VAL A 152 -5.29 20.19 15.60
CA VAL A 152 -4.93 20.30 14.18
C VAL A 152 -3.60 21.05 14.06
N ILE A 153 -2.54 20.35 13.67
CA ILE A 153 -1.17 20.89 13.58
C ILE A 153 -0.81 21.41 12.18
N GLY A 154 -1.68 21.19 11.20
CA GLY A 154 -1.45 21.57 9.80
C GLY A 154 -0.69 20.52 8.99
N THR A 155 -0.76 20.63 7.66
CA THR A 155 -0.16 19.68 6.71
C THR A 155 1.37 19.67 6.82
N ARG A 156 1.96 18.47 6.96
CA ARG A 156 3.41 18.30 6.91
C ARG A 156 3.93 18.39 5.46
N HIS A 157 5.14 18.92 5.29
CA HIS A 157 5.81 18.97 3.98
C HIS A 157 5.98 17.55 3.40
N GLY A 158 5.44 17.32 2.19
CA GLY A 158 5.60 16.05 1.45
C GLY A 158 4.49 15.00 1.66
N GLU A 159 3.40 15.32 2.36
CA GLU A 159 2.22 14.46 2.44
C GLU A 159 1.25 14.73 1.27
N LYS A 160 0.77 13.66 0.62
CA LYS A 160 -0.32 13.77 -0.36
C LYS A 160 -1.66 13.93 0.36
N LEU A 161 -2.46 14.89 -0.10
CA LEU A 161 -3.84 15.11 0.33
C LEU A 161 -4.77 13.94 -0.08
N TYR A 162 -4.51 13.36 -1.26
CA TYR A 162 -5.25 12.23 -1.81
C TYR A 162 -4.28 11.16 -2.32
N GLU A 163 -4.54 9.90 -1.97
CA GLU A 163 -3.84 8.75 -2.53
C GLU A 163 -4.53 8.30 -3.83
N ALA A 164 -3.77 7.73 -4.76
CA ALA A 164 -4.29 7.17 -6.01
C ALA A 164 -3.81 5.74 -6.16
N LEU A 165 -4.74 4.80 -6.38
CA LEU A 165 -4.40 3.38 -6.54
C LEU A 165 -3.98 3.02 -7.98
N ALA A 166 -4.41 3.83 -8.97
CA ALA A 166 -4.08 3.67 -10.38
C ALA A 166 -4.04 5.03 -11.11
N GLU A 167 -3.24 5.12 -12.18
CA GLU A 167 -3.20 6.29 -13.06
C GLU A 167 -4.46 6.32 -13.97
N PRO A 168 -5.04 7.49 -14.29
CA PRO A 168 -6.05 7.61 -15.34
C PRO A 168 -5.42 7.21 -16.68
N ARG A 169 -6.06 6.29 -17.40
CA ARG A 169 -5.44 5.53 -18.50
C ARG A 169 -4.77 6.42 -19.56
N GLY A 170 -3.45 6.22 -19.73
CA GLY A 170 -2.75 6.38 -20.99
C GLY A 170 -2.34 4.99 -21.53
N ASN A 171 -3.15 4.44 -22.43
CA ASN A 171 -2.88 3.36 -23.41
C ASN A 171 -1.77 2.28 -23.18
N GLY A 172 -1.54 1.75 -21.97
CA GLY A 172 -0.59 0.63 -21.79
C GLY A 172 -0.43 -0.04 -20.42
N GLY A 173 -1.26 0.28 -19.42
CA GLY A 173 -1.07 -0.19 -18.03
C GLY A 173 -1.84 -1.48 -17.69
N CYS A 174 -1.09 -2.57 -17.46
CA CYS A 174 -1.53 -3.92 -17.04
C CYS A 174 -1.99 -3.97 -15.55
N CYS A 175 -2.93 -3.11 -15.12
CA CYS A 175 -3.50 -3.19 -13.77
C CYS A 175 -4.84 -3.93 -13.80
N ARG A 176 -4.91 -5.09 -13.11
CA ARG A 176 -6.13 -5.89 -12.96
C ARG A 176 -6.72 -5.67 -11.58
N TYR A 177 -8.05 -5.61 -11.50
CA TYR A 177 -8.74 -5.65 -10.22
C TYR A 177 -8.76 -7.10 -9.72
N GLY A 178 -8.27 -7.28 -8.50
CA GLY A 178 -8.38 -8.54 -7.74
C GLY A 178 -9.58 -8.47 -6.82
#